data_AF-A0A9D7T2M0-F1
#
_entry.id   AF-A0A9D7T2M0-F1
#
_cell.length_a   1.000
_cell.length_b   1.000
_cell.length_c   1.000
_cell.angle_alpha   90.00
_cell.angle_beta   90.00
_cell.angle_gamma   90.00
#
_symmetry.space_group_name_H-M   'P 1'
#
loop_
_entity.id
_entity.type
_entity.pdbx_description
1 polymer ?
#
loop_
_entity_poly.entity_id
_entity_poly.type
_entity_poly.pdbx_seq_one_letter_code
_entity_poly.pdbx_strand_id
1 'polypeptide(L)'
;MRLKPASSILASLTLACLLTACGGGGSGQTASPSSPTTPATPTTPTTPPTSTTTTVLSVAYPVNPALRIGIPSSLQTPVLTNVTESLPTTFSITQGSLPPGLTLNADGTYSGTPTQAGAFDFTISANNDVRLATDAIHVSVVPADYEFPLMGDPGVASFRPAANAPAYYVDSVHGLDSNDGKSTAKAWKTITKLNAATLKAGDVVRLARGSVWTDTLRFDLTEPGTAATPIVVEAYGSGDAPTISVAADKTAVYVRSTYITLLDLRIRGGKIGFQTSADSSFVVIAGNEIVDTGMGIYAEGTDHRFLSNYIHDLHIIRNTPGGNDDYGAEGVVMMGSNMEAAWNRLVNCIAPSYDFEVDGGAFETWGSAKVAHIYIHHNLADNVDGFMELTNNTDDLVIAHNLIINSRGGLCFHIDDIAGSVYTYSRVRFQNNVVYRNPKVQKSAVFTFLSKNVGQLLPGNDMMVYDNIICSNRRLTYNPEALGANFHHENNLYDFTTGGSMGTTPLGATEKIGDPKFVDPSKTDFRLMPGSPAINAAGNILYPYDLDGVPIIQNVGLPDIGAYERK
;
A
#
# COMPACT_ATOMS: atom_id res chain seq x y z
N MET A 1 35.86 -10.32 10.25
CA MET A 1 35.98 -9.97 8.81
C MET A 1 34.84 -9.01 8.51
N ARG A 2 35.13 -7.72 8.29
CA ARG A 2 34.11 -6.67 8.13
C ARG A 2 33.50 -6.77 6.73
N LEU A 3 32.24 -7.19 6.63
CA LEU A 3 31.46 -7.06 5.39
C LEU A 3 31.09 -5.58 5.21
N LYS A 4 31.49 -5.03 4.06
CA LYS A 4 31.05 -3.71 3.59
C LYS A 4 29.56 -3.78 3.28
N PRO A 5 28.75 -2.76 3.64
CA PRO A 5 27.38 -2.68 3.17
C PRO A 5 27.39 -2.42 1.66
N ALA A 6 26.67 -3.23 0.91
CA ALA A 6 26.43 -3.00 -0.51
C ALA A 6 25.58 -1.72 -0.65
N SER A 7 26.22 -0.67 -1.16
CA SER A 7 25.53 0.50 -1.68
C SER A 7 24.96 0.16 -3.05
N SER A 8 23.67 -0.16 -3.12
CA SER A 8 22.92 -0.19 -4.38
C SER A 8 21.58 0.50 -4.19
N ILE A 9 21.57 1.77 -4.57
CA ILE A 9 20.47 2.51 -5.21
C ILE A 9 19.07 2.06 -4.77
N LEU A 10 18.56 2.70 -3.71
CA LEU A 10 17.14 2.80 -3.37
C LEU A 10 16.49 3.77 -4.37
N ALA A 11 15.91 3.21 -5.41
CA ALA A 11 15.03 3.85 -6.36
C ALA A 11 13.97 2.82 -6.73
N SER A 12 12.77 2.93 -6.14
CA SER A 12 11.59 2.31 -6.74
C SER A 12 11.46 2.91 -8.13
N LEU A 13 11.38 2.06 -9.15
CA LEU A 13 10.69 2.48 -10.37
C LEU A 13 9.20 2.35 -10.05
N THR A 14 8.65 3.30 -9.29
CA THR A 14 7.20 3.33 -9.11
C THR A 14 6.50 3.63 -10.43
N LEU A 15 5.28 3.12 -10.50
CA LEU A 15 4.31 3.03 -11.61
C LEU A 15 4.14 4.26 -12.51
N ALA A 16 4.74 5.41 -12.18
CA ALA A 16 4.55 6.67 -12.89
C ALA A 16 5.48 6.89 -14.09
N CYS A 17 6.54 6.08 -14.30
CA CYS A 17 7.57 6.44 -15.28
C CYS A 17 7.25 6.20 -16.78
N LEU A 18 6.09 5.72 -17.21
CA LEU A 18 5.87 5.45 -18.67
C LEU A 18 4.47 5.69 -19.28
N LEU A 19 3.50 6.28 -18.57
CA LEU A 19 2.12 6.44 -19.11
C LEU A 19 1.83 7.77 -19.84
N THR A 20 2.82 8.61 -20.14
CA THR A 20 2.61 9.88 -20.88
C THR A 20 2.66 9.80 -22.41
N ALA A 21 2.65 8.61 -23.02
CA ALA A 21 2.59 8.49 -24.49
C ALA A 21 1.41 7.63 -24.97
N CYS A 22 0.26 8.28 -25.24
CA CYS A 22 -0.56 8.07 -26.45
C CYS A 22 -1.89 8.82 -26.33
N GLY A 23 -1.92 10.05 -26.84
CA GLY A 23 -3.15 10.72 -27.26
C GLY A 23 -3.15 10.87 -28.78
N GLY A 24 -4.12 10.23 -29.45
CA GLY A 24 -4.72 10.67 -30.71
C GLY A 24 -3.89 10.58 -32.00
N GLY A 25 -4.27 9.64 -32.88
CA GLY A 25 -3.85 9.62 -34.28
C GLY A 25 -4.56 10.69 -35.14
N GLY A 26 -3.90 11.07 -36.24
CA GLY A 26 -4.43 11.93 -37.30
C GLY A 26 -3.53 11.87 -38.54
N SER A 27 -4.08 11.33 -39.62
CA SER A 27 -3.50 11.01 -40.93
C SER A 27 -2.76 12.14 -41.67
N GLY A 28 -1.75 11.77 -42.47
CA GLY A 28 -0.97 12.68 -43.29
C GLY A 28 -1.60 13.09 -44.64
N GLN A 29 -0.94 14.05 -45.30
CA GLN A 29 -0.81 14.16 -46.77
C GLN A 29 0.27 15.19 -47.17
N THR A 30 0.70 15.06 -48.42
CA THR A 30 1.98 15.40 -49.06
C THR A 30 2.10 16.83 -49.66
N ALA A 31 3.27 17.16 -50.21
CA ALA A 31 3.79 18.50 -50.58
C ALA A 31 3.43 19.10 -51.97
N SER A 32 3.38 20.47 -52.04
CA SER A 32 3.74 21.50 -53.09
C SER A 32 3.27 21.38 -54.57
N PRO A 33 3.26 22.43 -55.48
CA PRO A 33 3.89 23.78 -55.45
C PRO A 33 3.16 25.04 -56.09
N SER A 34 3.69 26.24 -55.78
CA SER A 34 3.89 27.54 -56.53
C SER A 34 2.84 28.34 -57.36
N SER A 35 2.70 29.63 -56.97
CA SER A 35 2.63 30.93 -57.75
C SER A 35 1.33 31.35 -58.50
N PRO A 36 1.01 32.67 -58.74
CA PRO A 36 1.88 33.86 -58.76
C PRO A 36 1.42 35.11 -57.94
N THR A 37 2.32 36.09 -57.90
CA THR A 37 2.34 37.37 -57.19
C THR A 37 1.43 38.46 -57.76
N THR A 38 0.78 39.24 -56.88
CA THR A 38 0.17 40.56 -57.17
C THR A 38 0.82 41.64 -56.28
N PRO A 39 0.96 42.90 -56.73
CA PRO A 39 1.66 43.94 -55.96
C PRO A 39 0.82 44.44 -54.78
N ALA A 40 1.45 44.57 -53.61
CA ALA A 40 0.86 45.04 -52.37
C ALA A 40 0.54 46.55 -52.40
N THR A 41 -0.66 46.90 -51.94
CA THR A 41 -1.04 48.25 -51.48
C THR A 41 -0.46 48.45 -50.07
N PRO A 42 0.09 49.63 -49.71
CA PRO A 42 0.65 49.82 -48.37
C PRO A 42 -0.48 49.83 -47.33
N THR A 43 -0.51 48.80 -46.48
CA THR A 43 -1.33 48.78 -45.27
C THR A 43 -0.47 49.22 -44.10
N THR A 44 -1.01 50.16 -43.34
CA THR A 44 -0.49 50.63 -42.05
C THR A 44 -0.34 49.45 -41.08
N PRO A 45 0.77 49.33 -40.34
CA PRO A 45 0.94 48.26 -39.38
C PRO A 45 -0.03 48.48 -38.20
N THR A 46 -1.12 47.73 -38.17
CA THR A 46 -1.88 47.50 -36.93
C THR A 46 -1.17 46.41 -36.15
N THR A 47 -0.55 46.80 -35.04
CA THR A 47 -0.07 45.86 -34.01
C THR A 47 -1.19 44.90 -33.61
N PRO A 48 -0.97 43.57 -33.62
CA PRO A 48 -1.92 42.63 -33.03
C PRO A 48 -2.13 43.01 -31.56
N PRO A 49 -3.36 42.92 -31.01
CA PRO A 49 -3.54 43.12 -29.59
C PRO A 49 -2.69 42.08 -28.85
N THR A 50 -1.74 42.55 -28.06
CA THR A 50 -0.97 41.72 -27.14
C THR A 50 -1.96 41.16 -26.11
N SER A 51 -2.40 39.91 -26.32
CA SER A 51 -3.08 39.15 -25.27
C SER A 51 -2.06 38.94 -24.16
N THR A 52 -2.13 39.75 -23.11
CA THR A 52 -1.43 39.50 -21.87
C THR A 52 -2.19 38.40 -21.15
N THR A 53 -1.83 37.14 -21.42
CA THR A 53 -2.22 36.02 -20.55
C THR A 53 -1.69 36.34 -19.16
N THR A 54 -2.58 36.82 -18.30
CA THR A 54 -2.28 37.06 -16.90
C THR A 54 -2.19 35.68 -16.28
N THR A 55 -0.97 35.20 -16.01
CA THR A 55 -0.78 33.91 -15.35
C THR A 55 -1.37 34.01 -13.95
N VAL A 56 -2.46 33.28 -13.70
CA VAL A 56 -3.18 33.30 -12.43
C VAL A 56 -2.34 32.56 -11.38
N LEU A 57 -2.25 33.13 -10.17
CA LEU A 57 -1.67 32.41 -9.02
C LEU A 57 -2.54 31.16 -8.79
N SER A 58 -1.93 30.00 -8.59
CA SER A 58 -2.68 28.81 -8.17
C SER A 58 -2.13 28.29 -6.85
N VAL A 59 -3.03 27.67 -6.06
CA VAL A 59 -2.70 26.92 -4.85
C VAL A 59 -3.41 25.57 -4.96
N ALA A 60 -2.71 24.50 -4.63
CA ALA A 60 -3.26 23.16 -4.59
C ALA A 60 -2.66 22.38 -3.42
N TYR A 61 -3.48 21.58 -2.75
CA TYR A 61 -3.07 20.58 -1.76
C TYR A 61 -3.26 19.19 -2.41
N PRO A 62 -2.21 18.64 -3.03
CA PRO A 62 -2.34 17.47 -3.91
C PRO A 62 -2.70 16.18 -3.16
N VAL A 63 -2.54 16.17 -1.83
CA VAL A 63 -2.84 15.01 -0.99
C VAL A 63 -3.75 15.44 0.14
N ASN A 64 -4.87 14.75 0.27
CA ASN A 64 -5.78 14.85 1.41
C ASN A 64 -5.90 13.45 1.99
N PRO A 65 -4.92 13.01 2.81
CA PRO A 65 -4.95 11.66 3.34
C PRO A 65 -6.16 11.51 4.26
N ALA A 66 -6.76 10.32 4.30
CA ALA A 66 -7.70 10.01 5.36
C ALA A 66 -6.92 10.08 6.69
N LEU A 67 -7.34 10.96 7.59
CA LEU A 67 -6.69 11.14 8.88
C LEU A 67 -7.36 10.27 9.94
N ARG A 68 -6.67 10.03 11.06
CA ARG A 68 -7.23 9.27 12.18
C ARG A 68 -7.15 10.05 13.47
N ILE A 69 -8.13 9.85 14.34
CA ILE A 69 -8.06 10.37 15.71
C ILE A 69 -6.77 9.87 16.37
N GLY A 70 -6.03 10.73 17.05
CA GLY A 70 -4.87 10.36 17.87
C GLY A 70 -3.58 10.07 17.10
N ILE A 71 -3.63 10.01 15.77
CA ILE A 71 -2.45 9.83 14.90
C ILE A 71 -2.04 11.21 14.34
N PRO A 72 -0.79 11.67 14.51
CA PRO A 72 -0.35 12.90 13.87
C PRO A 72 -0.46 12.80 12.36
N SER A 73 -1.07 13.80 11.74
CA SER A 73 -1.09 13.90 10.29
C SER A 73 0.32 14.18 9.77
N SER A 74 0.67 13.58 8.63
CA SER A 74 1.79 14.07 7.83
C SER A 74 1.57 15.55 7.46
N LEU A 75 2.67 16.29 7.29
CA LEU A 75 2.61 17.72 6.94
C LEU A 75 1.98 17.88 5.56
N GLN A 76 0.84 18.56 5.48
CA GLN A 76 0.18 18.85 4.21
C GLN A 76 0.69 20.19 3.68
N THR A 77 1.38 20.16 2.54
CA THR A 77 2.09 21.32 1.98
C THR A 77 1.38 21.85 0.74
N PRO A 78 1.15 23.17 0.64
CA PRO A 78 0.59 23.77 -0.57
C PRO A 78 1.61 23.77 -1.71
N VAL A 79 1.17 23.43 -2.91
CA VAL A 79 1.89 23.68 -4.16
C VAL A 79 1.38 25.01 -4.73
N LEU A 80 2.27 25.99 -4.84
CA LEU A 80 1.99 27.27 -5.49
C LEU A 80 2.58 27.28 -6.91
N THR A 81 1.81 27.78 -7.88
CA THR A 81 2.34 28.05 -9.24
C THR A 81 2.13 29.51 -9.62
N ASN A 82 2.99 30.04 -10.48
CA ASN A 82 2.96 31.46 -10.91
C ASN A 82 3.14 32.43 -9.74
N VAL A 83 3.93 32.03 -8.73
CA VAL A 83 4.35 32.88 -7.62
C VAL A 83 5.30 33.96 -8.13
N THR A 84 5.15 35.18 -7.61
CA THR A 84 6.11 36.25 -7.83
C THR A 84 7.10 36.22 -6.68
N GLU A 85 8.36 35.89 -6.95
CA GLU A 85 9.39 35.57 -5.93
C GLU A 85 9.65 36.69 -4.90
N SER A 86 9.19 37.92 -5.15
CA SER A 86 9.33 39.07 -4.25
C SER A 86 8.08 39.41 -3.43
N LEU A 87 6.96 38.71 -3.61
CA LEU A 87 5.72 38.97 -2.88
C LEU A 87 5.47 37.86 -1.84
N PRO A 88 5.47 38.19 -0.54
CA PRO A 88 5.16 37.21 0.49
C PRO A 88 3.72 36.72 0.29
N THR A 89 3.53 35.39 0.34
CA THR A 89 2.20 34.77 0.24
C THR A 89 1.72 34.41 1.63
N THR A 90 0.51 34.87 1.97
CA THR A 90 -0.17 34.57 3.23
C THR A 90 -1.26 33.55 3.00
N PHE A 91 -1.48 32.70 4.00
CA PHE A 91 -2.47 31.64 3.95
C PHE A 91 -3.55 31.81 5.02
N SER A 92 -4.79 31.54 4.67
CA SER A 92 -5.92 31.59 5.60
C SER A 92 -7.03 30.63 5.21
N ILE A 93 -7.80 30.16 6.19
CA ILE A 93 -9.04 29.41 5.95
C ILE A 93 -10.14 30.43 5.69
N THR A 94 -10.75 30.38 4.52
CA THR A 94 -11.81 31.31 4.09
C THR A 94 -13.21 30.71 4.16
N GLN A 95 -13.32 29.38 4.15
CA GLN A 95 -14.57 28.64 4.35
C GLN A 95 -14.32 27.37 5.14
N GLY A 96 -15.31 26.93 5.93
CA GLY A 96 -15.23 25.73 6.75
C GLY A 96 -14.23 25.84 7.90
N SER A 97 -13.83 24.69 8.44
CA SER A 97 -12.82 24.59 9.48
C SER A 97 -11.97 23.33 9.29
N LEU A 98 -10.71 23.40 9.67
CA LEU A 98 -9.87 22.21 9.78
C LEU A 98 -10.49 21.20 10.77
N PRO A 99 -10.21 19.89 10.60
CA PRO A 99 -10.50 18.91 11.63
C PRO A 99 -9.94 19.33 13.00
N PRO A 100 -10.70 19.17 14.10
CA PRO A 100 -10.24 19.51 15.44
C PRO A 100 -8.92 18.83 15.79
N GLY A 101 -7.92 19.61 16.20
CA GLY A 101 -6.57 19.13 16.52
C GLY A 101 -5.55 19.37 15.40
N LEU A 102 -5.97 19.85 14.23
CA LEU A 102 -5.08 20.38 13.19
C LEU A 102 -4.98 21.91 13.26
N THR A 103 -3.87 22.45 12.77
CA THR A 103 -3.59 23.89 12.68
C THR A 103 -3.04 24.23 11.29
N LEU A 104 -3.43 25.39 10.74
CA LEU A 104 -2.81 25.99 9.56
C LEU A 104 -1.63 26.86 9.99
N ASN A 105 -0.45 26.58 9.46
CA ASN A 105 0.78 27.31 9.70
C ASN A 105 0.91 28.50 8.75
N ALA A 106 1.81 29.43 9.09
CA ALA A 106 2.02 30.66 8.31
C ALA A 106 2.55 30.42 6.89
N ASP A 107 3.26 29.31 6.68
CA ASP A 107 3.76 28.86 5.36
C ASP A 107 2.68 28.16 4.52
N GLY A 108 1.44 28.10 5.02
CA GLY A 108 0.31 27.44 4.38
C GLY A 108 0.26 25.93 4.60
N THR A 109 1.24 25.34 5.29
CA THR A 109 1.14 23.93 5.66
C THR A 109 0.07 23.74 6.72
N TYR A 110 -0.66 22.62 6.71
CA TYR A 110 -1.52 22.26 7.84
C TYR A 110 -1.16 20.89 8.40
N SER A 111 -1.15 20.78 9.73
CA SER A 111 -0.78 19.56 10.44
C SER A 111 -1.27 19.57 11.89
N GLY A 112 -1.15 18.43 12.57
CA GLY A 112 -1.52 18.27 13.98
C GLY A 112 -1.96 16.84 14.26
N THR A 113 -2.70 16.64 15.36
CA THR A 113 -3.27 15.34 15.70
C THR A 113 -4.78 15.48 15.78
N PRO A 114 -5.55 14.95 14.82
CA PRO A 114 -7.00 15.01 14.87
C PRO A 114 -7.54 14.40 16.15
N THR A 115 -8.59 15.01 16.68
CA THR A 115 -9.23 14.59 17.94
C THR A 115 -10.70 14.20 17.76
N GLN A 116 -11.25 14.43 16.56
CA GLN A 116 -12.65 14.13 16.26
C GLN A 116 -12.78 13.54 14.84
N ALA A 117 -13.50 12.43 14.75
CA ALA A 117 -13.88 11.81 13.48
C ALA A 117 -14.99 12.61 12.79
N GLY A 118 -15.01 12.58 11.47
CA GLY A 118 -15.97 13.29 10.64
C GLY A 118 -15.42 13.63 9.26
N ALA A 119 -16.29 14.06 8.36
CA ALA A 119 -15.89 14.70 7.11
C ALA A 119 -15.80 16.22 7.33
N PHE A 120 -14.71 16.82 6.87
CA PHE A 120 -14.41 18.23 7.02
C PHE A 120 -14.13 18.84 5.65
N ASP A 121 -15.00 19.75 5.23
CA ASP A 121 -14.80 20.57 4.04
C ASP A 121 -14.32 21.96 4.46
N PHE A 122 -13.21 22.41 3.90
CA PHE A 122 -12.67 23.75 4.15
C PHE A 122 -11.96 24.30 2.92
N THR A 123 -11.77 25.61 2.86
CA THR A 123 -11.09 26.29 1.74
C THR A 123 -9.91 27.08 2.27
N ILE A 124 -8.71 26.77 1.79
CA ILE A 124 -7.51 27.57 2.07
C ILE A 124 -7.29 28.57 0.93
N SER A 125 -7.03 29.81 1.29
CA SER A 125 -6.68 30.92 0.42
C SER A 125 -5.19 31.19 0.49
N ALA A 126 -4.53 31.36 -0.66
CA ALA A 126 -3.19 31.92 -0.81
C ALA A 126 -3.30 33.34 -1.40
N ASN A 127 -2.79 34.35 -0.69
CA ASN A 127 -2.87 35.76 -1.06
C ASN A 127 -1.49 36.43 -0.97
N ASN A 128 -1.07 37.09 -2.04
CA ASN A 128 0.20 37.84 -2.08
C ASN A 128 0.01 39.35 -2.31
N ASP A 129 -1.13 39.89 -1.89
CA ASP A 129 -1.61 41.28 -2.03
C ASP A 129 -1.86 41.75 -3.48
N VAL A 130 -1.48 40.95 -4.46
CA VAL A 130 -1.71 41.22 -5.90
C VAL A 130 -2.68 40.21 -6.50
N ARG A 131 -2.58 38.94 -6.07
CA ARG A 131 -3.35 37.82 -6.60
C ARG A 131 -3.85 36.96 -5.45
N LEU A 132 -5.02 36.38 -5.67
CA LEU A 132 -5.70 35.47 -4.77
C LEU A 132 -5.89 34.13 -5.48
N ALA A 133 -5.58 33.05 -4.79
CA ALA A 133 -5.89 31.68 -5.21
C ALA A 133 -6.54 30.94 -4.03
N THR A 134 -7.42 30.00 -4.32
CA THR A 134 -8.09 29.18 -3.31
C THR A 134 -8.07 27.73 -3.72
N ASP A 135 -7.97 26.84 -2.73
CA ASP A 135 -8.18 25.41 -2.92
C ASP A 135 -9.25 24.90 -1.96
N ALA A 136 -10.17 24.09 -2.49
CA ALA A 136 -11.26 23.48 -1.74
C ALA A 136 -10.85 22.06 -1.34
N ILE A 137 -10.77 21.83 -0.04
CA ILE A 137 -10.15 20.65 0.55
C ILE A 137 -11.23 19.84 1.28
N HIS A 138 -11.21 18.53 1.03
CA HIS A 138 -12.06 17.56 1.71
C HIS A 138 -11.17 16.58 2.47
N VAL A 139 -11.32 16.55 3.80
CA VAL A 139 -10.59 15.63 4.69
C VAL A 139 -11.59 14.77 5.43
N SER A 140 -11.40 13.45 5.36
CA SER A 140 -12.10 12.50 6.23
C SER A 140 -11.21 12.14 7.42
N VAL A 141 -11.68 12.40 8.63
CA VAL A 141 -11.10 11.85 9.86
C VAL A 141 -11.91 10.63 10.29
N VAL A 142 -11.26 9.49 10.43
CA VAL A 142 -11.88 8.27 10.94
C VAL A 142 -11.44 8.02 12.40
N PRO A 143 -12.19 7.20 13.17
CA PRO A 143 -11.75 6.75 14.48
C PRO A 143 -10.34 6.15 14.44
N ALA A 144 -9.58 6.33 15.54
CA ALA A 144 -8.28 5.68 15.75
C ALA A 144 -8.41 4.17 15.52
N ASP A 145 -9.50 3.63 16.07
CA ASP A 145 -9.90 2.24 15.99
C ASP A 145 -11.06 2.17 15.00
N TYR A 146 -10.76 2.18 13.70
CA TYR A 146 -11.69 1.50 12.80
C TYR A 146 -11.57 0.02 13.17
N GLU A 147 -12.39 -0.42 14.11
CA GLU A 147 -12.68 -1.83 14.32
C GLU A 147 -13.38 -2.30 13.05
N PHE A 148 -12.60 -2.65 12.03
CA PHE A 148 -13.03 -3.82 11.29
C PHE A 148 -13.03 -4.93 12.34
N PRO A 149 -14.18 -5.59 12.60
CA PRO A 149 -14.11 -6.87 13.30
C PRO A 149 -13.00 -7.65 12.63
N LEU A 150 -12.06 -8.20 13.41
CA LEU A 150 -11.00 -9.07 12.90
C LEU A 150 -11.64 -9.94 11.82
N MET A 151 -11.29 -9.70 10.56
CA MET A 151 -11.75 -10.53 9.44
C MET A 151 -11.47 -11.96 9.87
N GLY A 152 -12.49 -12.80 10.07
CA GLY A 152 -12.53 -13.90 11.03
C GLY A 152 -11.26 -14.72 11.18
N ASP A 153 -10.25 -14.16 11.85
CA ASP A 153 -8.87 -14.63 11.77
C ASP A 153 -8.71 -15.90 12.59
N PRO A 154 -8.42 -17.05 11.96
CA PRO A 154 -8.26 -18.30 12.68
C PRO A 154 -6.85 -18.46 13.29
N GLY A 155 -5.90 -17.55 13.03
CA GLY A 155 -4.46 -17.83 13.10
C GLY A 155 -3.68 -17.22 14.28
N VAL A 156 -3.88 -15.94 14.64
CA VAL A 156 -2.99 -15.26 15.63
C VAL A 156 -2.96 -16.00 16.98
N ALA A 157 -4.12 -16.45 17.46
CA ALA A 157 -4.22 -17.14 18.75
C ALA A 157 -3.41 -18.45 18.80
N SER A 158 -3.20 -19.12 17.66
CA SER A 158 -2.44 -20.37 17.59
C SER A 158 -0.94 -20.21 17.86
N PHE A 159 -0.41 -18.99 17.74
CA PHE A 159 1.00 -18.67 18.01
C PHE A 159 1.27 -18.23 19.45
N ARG A 160 0.22 -18.06 20.26
CA ARG A 160 0.39 -17.61 21.64
C ARG A 160 0.91 -18.72 22.54
N PRO A 161 1.89 -18.45 23.41
CA PRO A 161 2.28 -19.39 24.44
C PRO A 161 1.14 -19.54 25.48
N ALA A 162 1.24 -20.55 26.33
CA ALA A 162 0.35 -20.66 27.47
C ALA A 162 0.44 -19.39 28.34
N ALA A 163 -0.69 -18.91 28.86
CA ALA A 163 -0.74 -17.67 29.65
C ALA A 163 0.22 -17.70 30.87
N ASN A 164 0.47 -18.88 31.43
CA ASN A 164 1.39 -19.11 32.56
C ASN A 164 2.81 -19.56 32.15
N ALA A 165 3.17 -19.51 30.86
CA ALA A 165 4.52 -19.83 30.41
C ALA A 165 5.56 -18.94 31.13
N PRO A 166 6.70 -19.50 31.57
CA PRO A 166 7.81 -18.70 32.07
C PRO A 166 8.22 -17.66 31.02
N ALA A 167 8.33 -16.40 31.44
CA ALA A 167 8.56 -15.28 30.54
C ALA A 167 9.50 -14.23 31.17
N TYR A 168 10.16 -13.47 30.29
CA TYR A 168 10.79 -12.21 30.64
C TYR A 168 9.79 -11.07 30.46
N TYR A 169 9.73 -10.13 31.40
CA TYR A 169 8.80 -9.00 31.43
C TYR A 169 9.57 -7.70 31.26
N VAL A 170 9.07 -6.81 30.41
CA VAL A 170 9.63 -5.47 30.18
C VAL A 170 8.53 -4.42 30.31
N ASP A 171 8.78 -3.36 31.07
CA ASP A 171 7.85 -2.27 31.37
C ASP A 171 8.62 -0.95 31.45
N SER A 172 8.37 -0.02 30.50
CA SER A 172 9.09 1.27 30.46
C SER A 172 8.72 2.19 31.62
N VAL A 173 7.54 1.99 32.22
CA VAL A 173 6.97 2.83 33.26
C VAL A 173 7.44 2.36 34.64
N HIS A 174 7.14 1.10 34.99
CA HIS A 174 7.36 0.54 36.34
C HIS A 174 8.60 -0.37 36.44
N GLY A 175 9.22 -0.75 35.33
CA GLY A 175 10.39 -1.63 35.31
C GLY A 175 11.68 -0.96 35.82
N LEU A 176 12.66 -1.80 36.14
CA LEU A 176 14.05 -1.41 36.48
C LEU A 176 15.03 -2.44 35.88
N ASP A 177 16.10 -1.98 35.23
CA ASP A 177 17.06 -2.88 34.54
C ASP A 177 17.96 -3.70 35.48
N SER A 178 17.92 -3.40 36.78
CA SER A 178 18.51 -4.21 37.85
C SER A 178 17.61 -5.38 38.27
N ASN A 179 16.34 -5.42 37.84
CA ASN A 179 15.47 -6.55 38.09
C ASN A 179 15.88 -7.79 37.27
N ASP A 180 15.41 -8.96 37.68
CA ASP A 180 15.67 -10.23 36.99
C ASP A 180 14.80 -10.44 35.74
N GLY A 181 13.75 -9.65 35.56
CA GLY A 181 12.84 -9.74 34.42
C GLY A 181 11.82 -10.87 34.53
N LYS A 182 11.78 -11.65 35.62
CA LYS A 182 11.04 -12.94 35.64
C LYS A 182 9.60 -12.85 36.16
N SER A 183 9.14 -11.65 36.50
CA SER A 183 7.75 -11.39 36.90
C SER A 183 7.36 -9.95 36.54
N THR A 184 6.06 -9.67 36.47
CA THR A 184 5.53 -8.32 36.23
C THR A 184 6.04 -7.31 37.27
N ALA A 185 6.16 -7.71 38.54
CA ALA A 185 6.68 -6.87 39.64
C ALA A 185 8.21 -6.64 39.58
N LYS A 186 8.92 -7.44 38.78
CA LYS A 186 10.37 -7.38 38.57
C LYS A 186 10.70 -7.32 37.08
N ALA A 187 9.95 -6.53 36.33
CA ALA A 187 10.19 -6.31 34.91
C ALA A 187 11.49 -5.51 34.68
N TRP A 188 12.17 -5.78 33.56
CA TRP A 188 13.19 -4.87 33.01
C TRP A 188 12.54 -3.57 32.54
N LYS A 189 13.31 -2.50 32.42
CA LYS A 189 12.80 -1.18 32.00
C LYS A 189 13.01 -0.93 30.51
N THR A 190 14.19 -1.27 29.99
CA THR A 190 14.63 -0.79 28.66
C THR A 190 14.72 -1.90 27.62
N ILE A 191 14.55 -1.51 26.36
CA ILE A 191 14.86 -2.37 25.20
C ILE A 191 16.36 -2.66 25.13
N THR A 192 17.23 -1.76 25.62
CA THR A 192 18.66 -2.04 25.71
C THR A 192 18.95 -3.24 26.61
N LYS A 193 18.27 -3.33 27.76
CA LYS A 193 18.38 -4.50 28.65
C LYS A 193 17.87 -5.78 27.99
N LEU A 194 16.74 -5.70 27.28
CA LEU A 194 16.17 -6.84 26.54
C LEU A 194 17.11 -7.31 25.40
N ASN A 195 17.62 -6.38 24.58
CA ASN A 195 18.53 -6.70 23.48
C ASN A 195 19.85 -7.34 23.96
N ALA A 196 20.26 -7.08 25.21
CA ALA A 196 21.44 -7.68 25.81
C ALA A 196 21.17 -9.06 26.46
N ALA A 197 19.91 -9.48 26.57
CA ALA A 197 19.56 -10.77 27.13
C ALA A 197 19.86 -11.90 26.15
N THR A 198 20.36 -13.02 26.65
CA THR A 198 20.53 -14.24 25.88
C THR A 198 19.22 -15.02 25.89
N LEU A 199 18.39 -14.80 24.88
CA LEU A 199 17.19 -15.58 24.63
C LEU A 199 17.56 -16.91 23.94
N LYS A 200 16.78 -17.95 24.21
CA LYS A 200 16.91 -19.29 23.62
C LYS A 200 15.55 -19.86 23.21
N ALA A 201 15.56 -20.95 22.45
CA ALA A 201 14.35 -21.63 22.01
C ALA A 201 13.33 -21.86 23.13
N GLY A 202 12.08 -21.45 22.90
CA GLY A 202 10.97 -21.54 23.84
C GLY A 202 10.85 -20.39 24.84
N ASP A 203 11.79 -19.44 24.86
CA ASP A 203 11.65 -18.25 25.70
C ASP A 203 10.48 -17.37 25.23
N VAL A 204 9.77 -16.81 26.21
CA VAL A 204 8.69 -15.84 26.00
C VAL A 204 9.14 -14.48 26.54
N VAL A 205 8.92 -13.42 25.77
CA VAL A 205 9.12 -12.03 26.17
C VAL A 205 7.78 -11.31 26.17
N ARG A 206 7.45 -10.64 27.27
CA ARG A 206 6.19 -9.93 27.48
C ARG A 206 6.46 -8.45 27.67
N LEU A 207 5.93 -7.63 26.77
CA LEU A 207 6.03 -6.17 26.82
C LEU A 207 4.76 -5.55 27.40
N ALA A 208 4.91 -4.64 28.37
CA ALA A 208 3.77 -4.09 29.10
C ALA A 208 2.96 -3.15 28.22
N ARG A 209 1.63 -3.34 28.19
CA ARG A 209 0.69 -2.37 27.62
C ARG A 209 0.83 -1.01 28.31
N GLY A 210 0.72 0.05 27.51
CA GLY A 210 1.01 1.43 27.92
C GLY A 210 2.50 1.82 27.95
N SER A 211 3.42 0.88 27.67
CA SER A 211 4.84 1.21 27.54
C SER A 211 5.18 1.77 26.17
N VAL A 212 6.17 2.68 26.14
CA VAL A 212 6.73 3.26 24.92
C VAL A 212 8.25 3.22 25.01
N TRP A 213 8.90 2.69 23.99
CA TRP A 213 10.35 2.68 23.84
C TRP A 213 10.78 3.29 22.52
N THR A 214 11.96 3.91 22.49
CA THR A 214 12.49 4.62 21.31
C THR A 214 13.70 3.96 20.67
N ASP A 215 14.19 2.87 21.27
CA ASP A 215 15.28 2.07 20.73
C ASP A 215 14.74 0.95 19.83
N THR A 216 15.53 0.57 18.81
CA THR A 216 15.26 -0.62 18.00
C THR A 216 15.27 -1.89 18.86
N LEU A 217 14.21 -2.69 18.78
CA LEU A 217 14.15 -4.05 19.32
C LEU A 217 14.86 -5.02 18.36
N ARG A 218 15.80 -5.83 18.86
CA ARG A 218 16.66 -6.69 18.02
C ARG A 218 16.61 -8.15 18.44
N PHE A 219 16.48 -9.03 17.45
CA PHE A 219 16.63 -10.48 17.58
C PHE A 219 17.78 -10.95 16.71
N ASP A 220 19.01 -10.72 17.19
CA ASP A 220 20.24 -11.20 16.58
C ASP A 220 20.82 -12.29 17.47
N LEU A 221 20.21 -13.47 17.41
CA LEU A 221 20.38 -14.52 18.40
C LEU A 221 21.34 -15.61 17.93
N THR A 222 22.20 -16.06 18.84
CA THR A 222 23.09 -17.21 18.62
C THR A 222 22.40 -18.55 18.89
N GLU A 223 21.30 -18.55 19.64
CA GLU A 223 20.46 -19.72 19.94
C GLU A 223 19.03 -19.45 19.46
N PRO A 224 18.74 -19.65 18.16
CA PRO A 224 17.42 -19.35 17.59
C PRO A 224 16.33 -20.27 18.14
N GLY A 225 15.07 -19.91 17.86
CA GLY A 225 13.93 -20.78 18.15
C GLY A 225 13.94 -22.08 17.32
N THR A 226 12.97 -22.95 17.59
CA THR A 226 12.69 -24.12 16.75
C THR A 226 11.22 -24.19 16.38
N ALA A 227 10.86 -25.04 15.41
CA ALA A 227 9.46 -25.28 15.06
C ALA A 227 8.60 -25.74 16.26
N ALA A 228 9.19 -26.51 17.19
CA ALA A 228 8.49 -26.99 18.38
C ALA A 228 8.44 -25.95 19.51
N THR A 229 9.46 -25.09 19.59
CA THR A 229 9.63 -24.10 20.65
C THR A 229 10.16 -22.79 20.05
N PRO A 230 9.30 -22.00 19.39
CA PRO A 230 9.69 -20.68 18.89
C PRO A 230 9.98 -19.74 20.07
N ILE A 231 10.70 -18.65 19.79
CA ILE A 231 10.78 -17.52 20.72
C ILE A 231 9.60 -16.61 20.42
N VAL A 232 8.81 -16.27 21.44
CA VAL A 232 7.59 -15.47 21.27
C VAL A 232 7.71 -14.16 22.02
N VAL A 233 7.35 -13.06 21.35
CA VAL A 233 7.21 -11.73 21.93
C VAL A 233 5.74 -11.35 21.87
N GLU A 234 5.13 -11.01 22.99
CA GLU A 234 3.72 -10.63 23.08
C GLU A 234 3.48 -9.48 24.08
N ALA A 235 2.28 -8.90 24.06
CA ALA A 235 1.86 -7.91 25.04
C ALA A 235 1.37 -8.54 26.36
N TYR A 236 1.51 -7.83 27.48
CA TYR A 236 0.83 -8.17 28.74
C TYR A 236 0.22 -6.96 29.43
N GLY A 237 -0.69 -7.21 30.38
CA GLY A 237 -1.38 -6.16 31.12
C GLY A 237 -2.58 -5.62 30.35
N SER A 238 -2.91 -4.35 30.58
CA SER A 238 -4.09 -3.67 30.04
C SER A 238 -3.74 -2.29 29.48
N GLY A 239 -4.57 -1.75 28.59
CA GLY A 239 -4.36 -0.46 27.94
C GLY A 239 -3.77 -0.61 26.53
N ASP A 240 -3.20 0.49 26.02
CA ASP A 240 -2.64 0.57 24.67
C ASP A 240 -1.56 -0.48 24.43
N ALA A 241 -1.42 -0.93 23.19
CA ALA A 241 -0.37 -1.88 22.81
C ALA A 241 1.04 -1.36 23.18
N PRO A 242 1.96 -2.24 23.62
CA PRO A 242 3.35 -1.88 23.83
C PRO A 242 3.92 -1.27 22.54
N THR A 243 4.44 -0.04 22.64
CA THR A 243 4.83 0.75 21.47
C THR A 243 6.35 0.83 21.30
N ILE A 244 6.85 0.44 20.13
CA ILE A 244 8.21 0.75 19.69
C ILE A 244 8.13 1.94 18.72
N SER A 245 8.55 3.12 19.19
CA SER A 245 8.43 4.40 18.49
C SER A 245 9.82 4.96 18.13
N VAL A 246 10.31 4.70 16.93
CA VAL A 246 11.69 5.06 16.54
C VAL A 246 11.75 6.29 15.62
N ALA A 247 12.93 6.92 15.55
CA ALA A 247 13.17 8.03 14.62
C ALA A 247 13.08 7.57 13.14
N ALA A 248 12.68 8.47 12.24
CA ALA A 248 12.39 8.19 10.82
C ALA A 248 13.52 7.53 10.02
N ASP A 249 14.77 7.58 10.47
CA ASP A 249 15.92 6.93 9.81
C ASP A 249 16.18 5.49 10.31
N LYS A 250 15.42 5.00 11.30
CA LYS A 250 15.65 3.73 11.98
C LYS A 250 14.68 2.64 11.55
N THR A 251 15.10 1.40 11.77
CA THR A 251 14.22 0.23 11.84
C THR A 251 13.71 0.07 13.28
N ALA A 252 12.41 -0.19 13.47
CA ALA A 252 11.84 -0.36 14.81
C ALA A 252 12.10 -1.75 15.39
N VAL A 253 11.86 -2.81 14.61
CA VAL A 253 12.15 -4.20 15.00
C VAL A 253 13.02 -4.86 13.93
N TYR A 254 14.17 -5.38 14.31
CA TYR A 254 15.10 -6.06 13.42
C TYR A 254 15.31 -7.51 13.85
N VAL A 255 15.07 -8.44 12.93
CA VAL A 255 15.21 -9.89 13.14
C VAL A 255 16.31 -10.42 12.25
N ARG A 256 17.31 -11.04 12.87
CA ARG A 256 18.32 -11.88 12.26
C ARG A 256 18.39 -13.21 13.02
N SER A 257 17.36 -14.03 12.80
CA SER A 257 17.18 -15.30 13.50
C SER A 257 16.09 -16.14 12.84
N THR A 258 15.86 -17.34 13.37
CA THR A 258 14.79 -18.22 12.91
C THR A 258 13.78 -18.52 14.01
N TYR A 259 12.54 -18.83 13.64
CA TYR A 259 11.45 -19.18 14.57
C TYR A 259 11.20 -18.12 15.65
N ILE A 260 11.04 -16.86 15.21
CA ILE A 260 10.62 -15.74 16.05
C ILE A 260 9.16 -15.41 15.75
N THR A 261 8.34 -15.25 16.79
CA THR A 261 6.95 -14.80 16.68
C THR A 261 6.80 -13.45 17.38
N LEU A 262 6.24 -12.46 16.69
CA LEU A 262 6.06 -11.09 17.15
C LEU A 262 4.57 -10.73 17.13
N LEU A 263 3.99 -10.55 18.32
CA LEU A 263 2.54 -10.40 18.52
C LEU A 263 2.17 -9.12 19.27
N ASP A 264 1.04 -8.51 18.88
CA ASP A 264 0.35 -7.43 19.59
C ASP A 264 1.18 -6.18 19.88
N LEU A 265 2.16 -5.88 19.04
CA LEU A 265 2.98 -4.68 19.18
C LEU A 265 2.36 -3.53 18.39
N ARG A 266 2.56 -2.30 18.88
CA ARG A 266 2.40 -1.10 18.07
C ARG A 266 3.77 -0.61 17.62
N ILE A 267 3.96 -0.44 16.33
CA ILE A 267 5.16 0.15 15.74
C ILE A 267 4.81 1.52 15.21
N ARG A 268 5.62 2.52 15.54
CA ARG A 268 5.39 3.90 15.14
C ARG A 268 6.67 4.61 14.69
N GLY A 269 6.56 5.44 13.66
CA GLY A 269 7.72 6.14 13.13
C GLY A 269 8.68 5.18 12.44
N GLY A 270 9.85 5.67 12.05
CA GLY A 270 10.90 4.83 11.47
C GLY A 270 10.82 4.66 9.96
N LYS A 271 11.98 4.33 9.39
CA LYS A 271 12.12 3.98 7.98
C LYS A 271 11.41 2.64 7.72
N ILE A 272 11.55 1.69 8.64
CA ILE A 272 11.02 0.34 8.53
C ILE A 272 10.39 -0.06 9.87
N GLY A 273 9.16 -0.57 9.85
CA GLY A 273 8.52 -1.12 11.03
C GLY A 273 9.19 -2.42 11.47
N PHE A 274 8.95 -3.50 10.73
CA PHE A 274 9.62 -4.79 10.93
C PHE A 274 10.58 -5.09 9.79
N GLN A 275 11.81 -5.48 10.11
CA GLN A 275 12.80 -5.93 9.14
C GLN A 275 13.29 -7.32 9.50
N THR A 276 13.26 -8.25 8.54
CA THR A 276 14.01 -9.52 8.61
C THR A 276 15.24 -9.45 7.72
N SER A 277 16.27 -10.23 8.07
CA SER A 277 17.49 -10.36 7.27
C SER A 277 17.45 -11.58 6.34
N ALA A 278 18.32 -11.62 5.33
CA ALA A 278 18.42 -12.72 4.38
C ALA A 278 18.69 -14.11 5.01
N ASP A 279 19.26 -14.17 6.21
CA ASP A 279 19.51 -15.39 6.99
C ASP A 279 18.37 -15.75 7.95
N SER A 280 17.27 -15.00 7.95
CA SER A 280 16.09 -15.30 8.76
C SER A 280 15.15 -16.29 8.07
N SER A 281 14.49 -17.14 8.85
CA SER A 281 13.41 -18.01 8.37
C SER A 281 12.36 -18.31 9.45
N PHE A 282 11.13 -18.67 9.06
CA PHE A 282 10.06 -19.02 10.03
C PHE A 282 9.72 -17.89 11.01
N VAL A 283 9.77 -16.64 10.55
CA VAL A 283 9.35 -15.47 11.33
C VAL A 283 7.86 -15.24 11.13
N VAL A 284 7.13 -15.06 12.24
CA VAL A 284 5.71 -14.73 12.27
C VAL A 284 5.55 -13.32 12.82
N ILE A 285 4.98 -12.42 12.04
CA ILE A 285 4.60 -11.07 12.45
C ILE A 285 3.08 -11.02 12.39
N ALA A 286 2.42 -11.02 13.56
CA ALA A 286 0.98 -11.17 13.58
C ALA A 286 0.24 -10.33 14.63
N GLY A 287 -0.92 -9.80 14.27
CA GLY A 287 -1.75 -8.98 15.17
C GLY A 287 -1.10 -7.67 15.61
N ASN A 288 -0.14 -7.15 14.83
CA ASN A 288 0.55 -5.90 15.14
C ASN A 288 -0.15 -4.72 14.47
N GLU A 289 -0.04 -3.53 15.09
CA GLU A 289 -0.36 -2.26 14.46
C GLU A 289 0.95 -1.59 14.01
N ILE A 290 1.02 -1.17 12.75
CA ILE A 290 2.20 -0.56 12.14
C ILE A 290 1.76 0.75 11.50
N VAL A 291 2.17 1.86 12.08
CA VAL A 291 1.67 3.19 11.72
C VAL A 291 2.81 4.19 11.53
N ASP A 292 2.67 5.11 10.58
CA ASP A 292 3.65 6.18 10.36
C ASP A 292 5.08 5.65 10.17
N THR A 293 5.22 4.50 9.48
CA THR A 293 6.51 3.97 9.04
C THR A 293 6.70 4.27 7.56
N GLY A 294 7.95 4.33 7.12
CA GLY A 294 8.27 4.42 5.69
C GLY A 294 7.89 3.15 4.91
N MET A 295 8.22 2.00 5.47
CA MET A 295 7.80 0.67 5.04
C MET A 295 7.28 -0.10 6.24
N GLY A 296 6.12 -0.76 6.13
CA GLY A 296 5.52 -1.49 7.23
C GLY A 296 6.34 -2.72 7.63
N ILE A 297 6.46 -3.65 6.68
CA ILE A 297 7.27 -4.87 6.82
C ILE A 297 8.22 -4.97 5.62
N TYR A 298 9.51 -5.11 5.90
CA TYR A 298 10.55 -5.40 4.91
C TYR A 298 11.12 -6.79 5.18
N ALA A 299 10.74 -7.74 4.35
CA ALA A 299 10.99 -9.15 4.59
C ALA A 299 12.04 -9.72 3.62
N GLU A 300 13.24 -9.93 4.12
CA GLU A 300 14.23 -10.82 3.50
C GLU A 300 14.10 -12.24 4.09
N GLY A 301 14.84 -13.22 3.56
CA GLY A 301 14.82 -14.58 4.09
C GLY A 301 13.70 -15.44 3.49
N THR A 302 13.17 -16.42 4.22
CA THR A 302 12.15 -17.34 3.69
C THR A 302 11.22 -17.91 4.75
N ASP A 303 10.11 -18.52 4.34
CA ASP A 303 9.16 -19.19 5.23
C ASP A 303 8.54 -18.22 6.27
N HIS A 304 8.18 -17.02 5.84
CA HIS A 304 7.64 -15.97 6.73
C HIS A 304 6.12 -15.86 6.63
N ARG A 305 5.48 -15.46 7.74
CA ARG A 305 4.02 -15.26 7.81
C ARG A 305 3.71 -13.88 8.39
N PHE A 306 2.90 -13.10 7.67
CA PHE A 306 2.41 -11.79 8.06
C PHE A 306 0.90 -11.87 8.19
N LEU A 307 0.40 -11.96 9.43
CA LEU A 307 -0.99 -12.34 9.67
C LEU A 307 -1.73 -11.28 10.48
N SER A 308 -2.86 -10.81 10.00
CA SER A 308 -3.76 -9.94 10.79
C SER A 308 -3.10 -8.67 11.30
N ASN A 309 -2.09 -8.17 10.59
CA ASN A 309 -1.47 -6.89 10.92
C ASN A 309 -2.34 -5.76 10.38
N TYR A 310 -2.35 -4.65 11.11
CA TYR A 310 -2.95 -3.41 10.67
C TYR A 310 -1.84 -2.43 10.33
N ILE A 311 -1.60 -2.25 9.03
CA ILE A 311 -0.53 -1.41 8.48
C ILE A 311 -1.18 -0.18 7.89
N HIS A 312 -0.87 1.02 8.39
CA HIS A 312 -1.58 2.20 7.94
C HIS A 312 -0.85 3.53 8.09
N ASP A 313 -1.32 4.51 7.32
CA ASP A 313 -0.86 5.91 7.37
C ASP A 313 0.66 6.00 7.24
N LEU A 314 1.19 5.37 6.18
CA LEU A 314 2.63 5.29 5.94
C LEU A 314 3.16 6.60 5.33
N HIS A 315 4.48 6.82 5.41
CA HIS A 315 5.10 8.04 4.90
C HIS A 315 6.18 7.76 3.85
N ILE A 316 6.46 8.77 3.01
CA ILE A 316 7.53 8.68 2.02
C ILE A 316 8.90 8.78 2.69
N ILE A 317 9.84 7.89 2.33
CA ILE A 317 11.17 7.82 2.95
C ILE A 317 12.16 8.77 2.25
N ARG A 318 12.17 8.73 0.92
CA ARG A 318 12.91 9.68 0.10
C ARG A 318 11.92 10.39 -0.81
N ASN A 319 12.00 11.71 -0.81
CA ASN A 319 11.15 12.57 -1.63
C ASN A 319 12.01 13.75 -2.13
N THR A 320 12.54 13.64 -3.35
CA THR A 320 13.50 14.58 -3.94
C THR A 320 12.97 15.11 -5.27
N PRO A 321 12.99 16.43 -5.53
CA PRO A 321 12.55 16.95 -6.83
C PRO A 321 13.47 16.51 -7.97
N GLY A 322 12.88 15.92 -9.00
CA GLY A 322 13.55 15.47 -10.21
C GLY A 322 14.36 14.20 -10.00
N GLY A 323 13.96 13.13 -10.66
CA GLY A 323 14.65 11.86 -10.59
C GLY A 323 13.67 10.71 -10.68
N ASN A 324 14.17 9.51 -10.44
CA ASN A 324 13.34 8.32 -10.21
C ASN A 324 13.80 7.68 -8.91
N ASP A 325 13.79 8.41 -7.79
CA ASP A 325 14.31 7.90 -6.52
C ASP A 325 13.43 8.17 -5.30
N ASP A 326 12.26 8.77 -5.52
CA ASP A 326 11.19 8.82 -4.54
C ASP A 326 10.76 7.39 -4.20
N TYR A 327 10.67 7.07 -2.90
CA TYR A 327 10.17 5.76 -2.47
C TYR A 327 9.58 5.81 -1.07
N GLY A 328 8.61 4.94 -0.85
CA GLY A 328 8.01 4.69 0.44
C GLY A 328 6.51 4.94 0.46
N ALA A 329 6.00 4.75 1.67
CA ALA A 329 4.64 4.35 1.99
C ALA A 329 4.28 2.92 1.53
N GLU A 330 5.22 1.98 1.62
CA GLU A 330 5.00 0.57 1.25
C GLU A 330 4.55 -0.30 2.43
N GLY A 331 3.47 -1.05 2.22
CA GLY A 331 2.90 -1.95 3.22
C GLY A 331 3.82 -3.10 3.59
N VAL A 332 4.00 -4.04 2.64
CA VAL A 332 4.83 -5.23 2.82
C VAL A 332 5.72 -5.46 1.59
N VAL A 333 7.03 -5.36 1.79
CA VAL A 333 8.05 -5.66 0.78
C VAL A 333 8.60 -7.07 1.01
N MET A 334 8.54 -7.92 -0.03
CA MET A 334 8.94 -9.32 -0.01
C MET A 334 10.14 -9.56 -0.91
N MET A 335 11.28 -9.89 -0.32
CA MET A 335 12.55 -10.14 -1.02
C MET A 335 12.99 -11.61 -1.00
N GLY A 336 12.09 -12.50 -0.65
CA GLY A 336 12.36 -13.92 -0.47
C GLY A 336 11.19 -14.80 -0.86
N SER A 337 11.32 -16.10 -0.64
CA SER A 337 10.32 -17.11 -1.07
C SER A 337 9.57 -17.70 0.13
N ASN A 338 8.49 -18.43 -0.14
CA ASN A 338 7.65 -19.08 0.86
C ASN A 338 7.08 -18.07 1.86
N MET A 339 6.36 -17.07 1.35
CA MET A 339 5.78 -16.03 2.20
C MET A 339 4.26 -16.09 2.15
N GLU A 340 3.63 -15.88 3.30
CA GLU A 340 2.18 -15.77 3.41
C GLU A 340 1.81 -14.44 4.06
N ALA A 341 1.02 -13.63 3.35
CA ALA A 341 0.40 -12.44 3.89
C ALA A 341 -1.12 -12.64 3.89
N ALA A 342 -1.70 -12.78 5.08
CA ALA A 342 -3.12 -13.06 5.20
C ALA A 342 -3.85 -12.28 6.30
N TRP A 343 -5.11 -11.94 6.04
CA TRP A 343 -5.97 -11.19 6.97
C TRP A 343 -5.42 -9.83 7.41
N ASN A 344 -4.42 -9.29 6.69
CA ASN A 344 -3.89 -7.97 6.99
C ASN A 344 -4.83 -6.89 6.49
N ARG A 345 -4.79 -5.75 7.17
CA ARG A 345 -5.43 -4.51 6.76
C ARG A 345 -4.35 -3.50 6.42
N LEU A 346 -4.27 -3.13 5.15
CA LEU A 346 -3.32 -2.16 4.62
C LEU A 346 -4.10 -0.92 4.19
N VAL A 347 -4.01 0.16 4.95
CA VAL A 347 -4.87 1.33 4.77
C VAL A 347 -4.05 2.61 4.69
N ASN A 348 -4.22 3.41 3.64
CA ASN A 348 -3.38 4.61 3.44
C ASN A 348 -1.88 4.26 3.35
N CYS A 349 -1.54 3.16 2.67
CA CYS A 349 -0.18 2.87 2.22
C CYS A 349 0.07 3.65 0.92
N ILE A 350 0.15 4.97 1.06
CA ILE A 350 0.30 5.95 -0.02
C ILE A 350 0.78 7.28 0.56
N ALA A 351 1.73 7.95 -0.10
CA ALA A 351 2.24 9.25 0.34
C ALA A 351 2.55 10.18 -0.86
N PRO A 352 2.55 11.52 -0.65
CA PRO A 352 2.92 12.48 -1.70
C PRO A 352 4.36 12.27 -2.21
N SER A 353 4.55 12.35 -3.53
CA SER A 353 5.85 12.33 -4.23
C SER A 353 5.99 13.58 -5.09
N TYR A 354 7.20 14.16 -5.15
CA TYR A 354 7.49 15.30 -6.03
C TYR A 354 7.39 14.92 -7.52
N ASP A 355 7.86 13.72 -7.86
CA ASP A 355 8.02 13.30 -9.25
C ASP A 355 6.82 12.51 -9.80
N PHE A 356 6.09 11.83 -8.92
CA PHE A 356 5.07 10.86 -9.29
C PHE A 356 3.65 11.22 -8.83
N GLU A 357 3.47 12.40 -8.21
CA GLU A 357 2.30 12.87 -7.46
C GLU A 357 2.15 12.15 -6.11
N VAL A 358 2.25 10.82 -6.13
CA VAL A 358 2.21 9.94 -4.97
C VAL A 358 3.07 8.69 -5.22
N ASP A 359 3.46 8.02 -4.15
CA ASP A 359 4.18 6.74 -4.13
C ASP A 359 3.56 5.84 -3.03
N GLY A 360 3.91 4.54 -3.03
CA GLY A 360 3.47 3.55 -2.03
C GLY A 360 2.63 2.41 -2.60
N GLY A 361 2.23 1.50 -1.72
CA GLY A 361 1.53 0.29 -2.13
C GLY A 361 1.21 -0.64 -0.98
N ALA A 362 0.37 -1.65 -1.26
CA ALA A 362 0.09 -2.69 -0.28
C ALA A 362 1.22 -3.74 -0.24
N PHE A 363 1.64 -4.24 -1.41
CA PHE A 363 2.63 -5.31 -1.52
C PHE A 363 3.66 -5.01 -2.61
N GLU A 364 4.90 -5.39 -2.39
CA GLU A 364 5.95 -5.32 -3.41
C GLU A 364 6.83 -6.57 -3.36
N THR A 365 7.23 -7.09 -4.51
CA THR A 365 8.42 -7.96 -4.60
C THR A 365 9.60 -7.16 -5.14
N TRP A 366 10.72 -7.21 -4.43
CA TRP A 366 11.91 -6.41 -4.76
C TRP A 366 13.22 -7.20 -4.72
N GLY A 367 14.21 -6.72 -5.50
CA GLY A 367 15.57 -7.24 -5.55
C GLY A 367 15.86 -8.07 -6.80
N SER A 368 17.10 -8.53 -6.97
CA SER A 368 17.51 -9.25 -8.19
C SER A 368 17.26 -10.76 -8.13
N ALA A 369 16.93 -11.31 -6.96
CA ALA A 369 16.73 -12.75 -6.78
C ALA A 369 15.34 -13.16 -7.26
N LYS A 370 15.22 -14.38 -7.80
CA LYS A 370 13.91 -15.00 -8.05
C LYS A 370 13.22 -15.27 -6.72
N VAL A 371 11.95 -14.89 -6.61
CA VAL A 371 11.06 -15.25 -5.49
C VAL A 371 10.05 -16.29 -5.96
N ALA A 372 9.56 -17.12 -5.04
CA ALA A 372 8.54 -18.11 -5.32
C ALA A 372 7.66 -18.44 -4.11
N HIS A 373 6.49 -19.04 -4.37
CA HIS A 373 5.58 -19.52 -3.33
C HIS A 373 5.12 -18.37 -2.42
N ILE A 374 4.50 -17.37 -3.04
CA ILE A 374 4.02 -16.17 -2.37
C ILE A 374 2.49 -16.22 -2.33
N TYR A 375 1.92 -16.21 -1.13
CA TYR A 375 0.48 -16.35 -0.91
C TYR A 375 -0.05 -15.08 -0.24
N ILE A 376 -0.79 -14.26 -0.97
CA ILE A 376 -1.39 -13.02 -0.49
C ILE A 376 -2.90 -13.22 -0.51
N HIS A 377 -3.51 -13.50 0.64
CA HIS A 377 -4.93 -13.82 0.65
C HIS A 377 -5.72 -13.26 1.82
N HIS A 378 -7.01 -13.03 1.60
CA HIS A 378 -7.91 -12.55 2.64
C HIS A 378 -7.51 -11.20 3.25
N ASN A 379 -6.80 -10.34 2.51
CA ASN A 379 -6.41 -9.02 3.00
C ASN A 379 -7.42 -7.95 2.59
N LEU A 380 -7.49 -6.87 3.38
CA LEU A 380 -8.07 -5.59 2.98
C LEU A 380 -6.94 -4.65 2.57
N ALA A 381 -6.99 -4.13 1.35
CA ALA A 381 -6.20 -2.99 0.93
C ALA A 381 -7.12 -1.82 0.60
N ASP A 382 -6.97 -0.70 1.30
CA ASP A 382 -7.78 0.51 1.11
C ASP A 382 -6.89 1.75 0.93
N ASN A 383 -7.15 2.51 -0.12
CA ASN A 383 -6.44 3.75 -0.44
C ASN A 383 -4.91 3.56 -0.50
N VAL A 384 -4.48 2.79 -1.49
CA VAL A 384 -3.06 2.49 -1.80
C VAL A 384 -2.74 2.95 -3.22
N ASP A 385 -1.48 3.27 -3.54
CA ASP A 385 -1.16 3.63 -4.94
C ASP A 385 -1.17 2.39 -5.84
N GLY A 386 -0.48 1.30 -5.46
CA GLY A 386 -0.62 -0.03 -6.08
C GLY A 386 -1.09 -1.10 -5.08
N PHE A 387 -1.83 -2.11 -5.55
CA PHE A 387 -2.07 -3.30 -4.72
C PHE A 387 -0.81 -4.17 -4.66
N MET A 388 -0.20 -4.44 -5.81
CA MET A 388 1.04 -5.19 -5.87
C MET A 388 1.95 -4.69 -6.98
N GLU A 389 3.21 -4.45 -6.65
CA GLU A 389 4.27 -4.22 -7.63
C GLU A 389 5.24 -5.40 -7.65
N LEU A 390 5.59 -5.89 -8.84
CA LEU A 390 6.50 -6.99 -9.04
C LEU A 390 7.70 -6.53 -9.85
N THR A 391 8.90 -6.56 -9.25
CA THR A 391 10.13 -6.04 -9.88
C THR A 391 11.20 -7.11 -10.12
N ASN A 392 10.85 -8.39 -9.99
CA ASN A 392 11.76 -9.51 -10.10
C ASN A 392 11.07 -10.79 -10.60
N ASN A 393 11.88 -11.79 -10.97
CA ASN A 393 11.38 -13.10 -11.37
C ASN A 393 10.53 -13.69 -10.25
N THR A 394 9.27 -14.03 -10.56
CA THR A 394 8.31 -14.52 -9.58
C THR A 394 7.63 -15.78 -10.08
N ASP A 395 7.44 -16.75 -9.21
CA ASP A 395 6.87 -18.05 -9.57
C ASP A 395 5.93 -18.57 -8.47
N ASP A 396 4.77 -19.11 -8.83
CA ASP A 396 3.76 -19.55 -7.86
C ASP A 396 3.33 -18.43 -6.90
N LEU A 397 2.80 -17.35 -7.49
CA LEU A 397 2.19 -16.24 -6.77
C LEU A 397 0.68 -16.42 -6.76
N VAL A 398 0.08 -16.43 -5.58
CA VAL A 398 -1.37 -16.51 -5.40
C VAL A 398 -1.86 -15.25 -4.70
N ILE A 399 -2.80 -14.56 -5.33
CA ILE A 399 -3.51 -13.41 -4.79
C ILE A 399 -5.00 -13.78 -4.76
N ALA A 400 -5.55 -14.03 -3.58
CA ALA A 400 -6.93 -14.54 -3.51
C ALA A 400 -7.76 -14.06 -2.33
N HIS A 401 -9.08 -13.95 -2.52
CA HIS A 401 -10.01 -13.51 -1.47
C HIS A 401 -9.67 -12.14 -0.86
N ASN A 402 -8.93 -11.29 -1.57
CA ASN A 402 -8.63 -9.95 -1.09
C ASN A 402 -9.76 -8.97 -1.45
N LEU A 403 -10.00 -8.02 -0.56
CA LEU A 403 -10.80 -6.83 -0.84
C LEU A 403 -9.85 -5.66 -1.12
N ILE A 404 -9.84 -5.22 -2.37
CA ILE A 404 -8.94 -4.19 -2.89
C ILE A 404 -9.79 -2.99 -3.28
N ILE A 405 -9.78 -1.95 -2.45
CA ILE A 405 -10.64 -0.79 -2.61
C ILE A 405 -9.83 0.49 -2.68
N ASN A 406 -10.34 1.46 -3.43
CA ASN A 406 -9.70 2.78 -3.58
C ASN A 406 -8.23 2.74 -4.02
N SER A 407 -7.77 1.62 -4.61
CA SER A 407 -6.43 1.49 -5.19
C SER A 407 -6.34 2.32 -6.47
N ARG A 408 -5.27 3.13 -6.62
CA ARG A 408 -5.08 3.99 -7.80
C ARG A 408 -4.60 3.20 -9.02
N GLY A 409 -3.74 2.22 -8.78
CA GLY A 409 -3.30 1.17 -9.67
C GLY A 409 -3.94 -0.17 -9.31
N GLY A 410 -3.41 -1.25 -9.87
CA GLY A 410 -3.78 -2.62 -9.49
C GLY A 410 -2.52 -3.44 -9.26
N LEU A 411 -2.29 -4.43 -10.11
CA LEU A 411 -1.04 -5.19 -10.16
C LEU A 411 -0.14 -4.62 -11.25
N CYS A 412 1.10 -4.32 -10.89
CA CYS A 412 2.14 -3.85 -11.79
C CYS A 412 3.21 -4.94 -11.96
N PHE A 413 3.39 -5.41 -13.19
CA PHE A 413 4.42 -6.36 -13.55
C PHE A 413 5.49 -5.62 -14.35
N HIS A 414 6.67 -5.44 -13.77
CA HIS A 414 7.83 -4.98 -14.52
C HIS A 414 8.38 -6.11 -15.37
N ILE A 415 8.20 -6.03 -16.67
CA ILE A 415 8.71 -7.01 -17.62
C ILE A 415 10.22 -6.89 -17.78
N ASP A 416 10.72 -5.66 -17.74
CA ASP A 416 12.14 -5.38 -17.89
C ASP A 416 12.59 -4.24 -16.97
N ASP A 417 13.88 -4.25 -16.63
CA ASP A 417 14.49 -3.21 -15.79
C ASP A 417 15.21 -2.14 -16.62
N ILE A 418 15.81 -1.17 -15.92
CA ILE A 418 16.55 -0.12 -16.61
C ILE A 418 17.76 -0.67 -17.38
N ALA A 419 18.37 -1.74 -16.88
CA ALA A 419 19.55 -2.39 -17.43
C ALA A 419 19.23 -3.36 -18.59
N GLY A 420 17.96 -3.61 -18.90
CA GLY A 420 17.51 -4.53 -19.94
C GLY A 420 17.39 -5.98 -19.50
N SER A 421 17.43 -6.27 -18.19
CA SER A 421 17.07 -7.58 -17.65
C SER A 421 15.59 -7.83 -17.91
N VAL A 422 15.22 -9.04 -18.31
CA VAL A 422 13.83 -9.44 -18.52
C VAL A 422 13.39 -10.32 -17.35
N TYR A 423 12.25 -10.00 -16.77
CA TYR A 423 11.64 -10.73 -15.66
C TYR A 423 10.57 -11.69 -16.15
N THR A 424 10.49 -12.85 -15.50
CA THR A 424 9.51 -13.89 -15.78
C THR A 424 8.55 -14.09 -14.62
N TYR A 425 7.30 -14.39 -14.97
CA TYR A 425 6.16 -14.50 -14.05
C TYR A 425 5.41 -15.78 -14.33
N SER A 426 5.72 -16.84 -13.60
CA SER A 426 5.07 -18.13 -13.82
C SER A 426 4.07 -18.48 -12.73
N ARG A 427 2.97 -19.13 -13.12
CA ARG A 427 1.90 -19.60 -12.24
C ARG A 427 1.34 -18.49 -11.34
N VAL A 428 1.10 -17.32 -11.93
CA VAL A 428 0.48 -16.19 -11.22
C VAL A 428 -1.02 -16.40 -11.21
N ARG A 429 -1.63 -16.48 -10.03
CA ARG A 429 -3.07 -16.66 -9.85
C ARG A 429 -3.68 -15.48 -9.11
N PHE A 430 -4.63 -14.81 -9.75
CA PHE A 430 -5.46 -13.77 -9.17
C PHE A 430 -6.92 -14.28 -9.14
N GLN A 431 -7.38 -14.75 -7.98
CA GLN A 431 -8.63 -15.50 -7.89
C GLN A 431 -9.54 -15.08 -6.74
N ASN A 432 -10.86 -15.01 -6.95
CA ASN A 432 -11.83 -14.71 -5.88
C ASN A 432 -11.58 -13.36 -5.17
N ASN A 433 -11.02 -12.37 -5.85
CA ASN A 433 -10.84 -11.03 -5.27
C ASN A 433 -12.03 -10.12 -5.59
N VAL A 434 -12.25 -9.11 -4.75
CA VAL A 434 -13.08 -7.94 -5.08
C VAL A 434 -12.16 -6.75 -5.28
N VAL A 435 -12.16 -6.21 -6.49
CA VAL A 435 -11.46 -4.97 -6.84
C VAL A 435 -12.51 -3.89 -7.04
N TYR A 436 -12.63 -2.93 -6.13
CA TYR A 436 -13.57 -1.82 -6.24
C TYR A 436 -12.85 -0.48 -6.20
N ARG A 437 -12.52 0.06 -7.37
CA ARG A 437 -11.68 1.25 -7.47
C ARG A 437 -12.51 2.51 -7.60
N ASN A 438 -12.19 3.52 -6.80
CA ASN A 438 -12.81 4.84 -6.88
C ASN A 438 -12.45 5.51 -8.22
N PRO A 439 -13.44 5.94 -9.03
CA PRO A 439 -13.19 6.48 -10.37
C PRO A 439 -12.39 7.80 -10.37
N LYS A 440 -12.37 8.53 -9.25
CA LYS A 440 -11.70 9.85 -9.19
C LYS A 440 -10.18 9.78 -9.07
N VAL A 441 -9.63 8.65 -8.63
CA VAL A 441 -8.22 8.53 -8.25
C VAL A 441 -7.43 7.50 -9.07
N GLN A 442 -8.09 6.74 -9.94
CA GLN A 442 -7.45 5.70 -10.74
C GLN A 442 -6.48 6.27 -11.80
N LYS A 443 -5.27 5.71 -11.85
CA LYS A 443 -4.20 6.09 -12.80
C LYS A 443 -3.93 5.05 -13.88
N SER A 444 -4.04 3.75 -13.57
CA SER A 444 -3.61 2.68 -14.49
C SER A 444 -4.65 1.57 -14.68
N ALA A 445 -4.29 0.58 -15.51
CA ALA A 445 -5.11 -0.61 -15.69
C ALA A 445 -5.21 -1.43 -14.40
N VAL A 446 -6.10 -2.44 -14.34
CA VAL A 446 -6.11 -3.38 -13.20
C VAL A 446 -4.85 -4.24 -13.22
N PHE A 447 -4.46 -4.71 -14.41
CA PHE A 447 -3.23 -5.45 -14.64
C PHE A 447 -2.36 -4.64 -15.61
N THR A 448 -1.19 -4.22 -15.14
CA THR A 448 -0.28 -3.39 -15.91
C THR A 448 0.99 -4.16 -16.19
N PHE A 449 1.31 -4.38 -17.47
CA PHE A 449 2.53 -5.03 -17.90
C PHE A 449 3.50 -3.96 -18.44
N LEU A 450 4.41 -3.50 -17.58
CA LEU A 450 5.34 -2.42 -17.90
C LEU A 450 6.59 -3.00 -18.57
N SER A 451 6.84 -2.61 -19.82
CA SER A 451 8.04 -2.97 -20.56
C SER A 451 8.55 -1.76 -21.34
N LYS A 452 9.87 -1.61 -21.43
CA LYS A 452 10.53 -0.70 -22.36
C LYS A 452 10.37 -1.16 -23.81
N ASN A 453 10.19 -2.46 -24.03
CA ASN A 453 10.08 -3.09 -25.35
C ASN A 453 8.63 -3.54 -25.62
N VAL A 454 7.71 -2.58 -25.66
CA VAL A 454 6.28 -2.81 -25.92
C VAL A 454 6.09 -3.70 -27.16
N GLY A 455 5.28 -4.76 -27.04
CA GLY A 455 4.91 -5.66 -28.14
C GLY A 455 5.74 -6.95 -28.29
N GLN A 456 6.70 -7.23 -27.39
CA GLN A 456 7.34 -8.54 -27.33
C GLN A 456 6.53 -9.53 -26.49
N LEU A 457 6.27 -10.72 -27.06
CA LEU A 457 5.79 -11.88 -26.31
C LEU A 457 6.90 -12.37 -25.39
N LEU A 458 6.62 -12.48 -24.10
CA LEU A 458 7.61 -12.90 -23.12
C LEU A 458 7.51 -14.41 -22.89
N PRO A 459 8.59 -15.17 -23.16
CA PRO A 459 8.58 -16.60 -22.93
C PRO A 459 8.54 -16.90 -21.42
N GLY A 460 7.67 -17.83 -21.03
CA GLY A 460 7.63 -18.35 -19.65
C GLY A 460 6.73 -17.60 -18.68
N ASN A 461 5.94 -16.63 -19.15
CA ASN A 461 4.94 -15.96 -18.32
C ASN A 461 3.57 -16.64 -18.45
N ASP A 462 2.88 -16.90 -17.34
CA ASP A 462 1.50 -17.39 -17.30
C ASP A 462 0.72 -16.80 -16.13
N MET A 463 -0.47 -16.29 -16.43
CA MET A 463 -1.33 -15.62 -15.48
C MET A 463 -2.76 -16.13 -15.59
N MET A 464 -3.35 -16.45 -14.45
CA MET A 464 -4.70 -16.95 -14.28
C MET A 464 -5.53 -15.94 -13.49
N VAL A 465 -6.58 -15.42 -14.10
CA VAL A 465 -7.51 -14.45 -13.51
C VAL A 465 -8.89 -15.07 -13.46
N TYR A 466 -9.31 -15.56 -12.29
CA TYR A 466 -10.55 -16.34 -12.17
C TYR A 466 -11.47 -15.84 -11.06
N ASP A 467 -12.77 -15.94 -11.27
CA ASP A 467 -13.75 -15.80 -10.18
C ASP A 467 -13.66 -14.46 -9.43
N ASN A 468 -13.18 -13.38 -10.07
CA ASN A 468 -13.05 -12.06 -9.44
C ASN A 468 -14.25 -11.16 -9.76
N ILE A 469 -14.57 -10.25 -8.84
CA ILE A 469 -15.40 -9.08 -9.14
C ILE A 469 -14.50 -7.87 -9.31
N ILE A 470 -14.55 -7.23 -10.48
CA ILE A 470 -13.67 -6.11 -10.83
C ILE A 470 -14.51 -4.91 -11.29
N CYS A 471 -14.58 -3.89 -10.44
CA CYS A 471 -15.23 -2.62 -10.69
C CYS A 471 -14.17 -1.54 -10.95
N SER A 472 -14.18 -0.96 -12.16
CA SER A 472 -13.11 -0.09 -12.63
C SER A 472 -13.60 0.96 -13.62
N ASN A 473 -13.03 2.16 -13.59
CA ASN A 473 -13.20 3.16 -14.67
C ASN A 473 -12.02 3.20 -15.65
N ARG A 474 -11.02 2.34 -15.46
CA ARG A 474 -9.92 2.11 -16.39
C ARG A 474 -10.08 0.77 -17.10
N ARG A 475 -9.27 0.58 -18.13
CA ARG A 475 -9.14 -0.71 -18.83
C ARG A 475 -8.68 -1.81 -17.87
N LEU A 476 -9.09 -3.04 -18.12
CA LEU A 476 -8.65 -4.22 -17.37
C LEU A 476 -7.13 -4.39 -17.48
N THR A 477 -6.58 -4.32 -18.68
CA THR A 477 -5.17 -4.61 -18.95
C THR A 477 -4.45 -3.46 -19.65
N TYR A 478 -3.15 -3.33 -19.40
CA TYR A 478 -2.24 -2.52 -20.20
C TYR A 478 -1.09 -3.41 -20.71
N ASN A 479 -0.84 -3.37 -22.03
CA ASN A 479 0.08 -4.24 -22.76
C ASN A 479 -0.15 -5.76 -22.53
N PRO A 480 -1.41 -6.26 -22.59
CA PRO A 480 -1.68 -7.69 -22.39
C PRO A 480 -1.03 -8.59 -23.45
N GLU A 481 -0.66 -8.04 -24.61
CA GLU A 481 0.06 -8.77 -25.66
C GLU A 481 1.41 -9.34 -25.19
N ALA A 482 1.98 -8.84 -24.09
CA ALA A 482 3.17 -9.42 -23.47
C ALA A 482 2.96 -10.86 -22.97
N LEU A 483 1.72 -11.20 -22.59
CA LEU A 483 1.33 -12.55 -22.18
C LEU A 483 0.73 -13.39 -23.32
N GLY A 484 0.09 -12.74 -24.30
CA GLY A 484 -0.52 -13.44 -25.44
C GLY A 484 -1.50 -14.54 -25.00
N ALA A 485 -1.27 -15.77 -25.45
CA ALA A 485 -2.12 -16.93 -25.12
C ALA A 485 -1.99 -17.41 -23.66
N ASN A 486 -1.01 -16.90 -22.90
CA ASN A 486 -0.78 -17.28 -21.52
C ASN A 486 -1.50 -16.38 -20.50
N PHE A 487 -2.31 -15.43 -20.98
CA PHE A 487 -3.26 -14.70 -20.14
C PHE A 487 -4.59 -15.46 -20.13
N HIS A 488 -4.81 -16.22 -19.06
CA HIS A 488 -6.01 -17.02 -18.88
C HIS A 488 -6.99 -16.27 -17.98
N HIS A 489 -8.21 -16.03 -18.45
CA HIS A 489 -9.22 -15.33 -17.67
C HIS A 489 -10.62 -15.90 -17.95
N GLU A 490 -11.31 -16.30 -16.89
CA GLU A 490 -12.64 -16.94 -16.94
C GLU A 490 -13.43 -16.62 -15.66
N ASN A 491 -14.76 -16.72 -15.73
CA ASN A 491 -15.67 -16.61 -14.58
C ASN A 491 -15.54 -15.29 -13.79
N ASN A 492 -15.00 -14.24 -14.39
CA ASN A 492 -14.94 -12.92 -13.76
C ASN A 492 -16.24 -12.14 -14.02
N LEU A 493 -16.62 -11.32 -13.04
CA LEU A 493 -17.66 -10.32 -13.17
C LEU A 493 -17.01 -8.94 -13.24
N TYR A 494 -17.25 -8.23 -14.33
CA TYR A 494 -16.76 -6.87 -14.53
C TYR A 494 -17.87 -5.85 -14.40
N ASP A 495 -17.61 -4.79 -13.65
CA ASP A 495 -18.43 -3.59 -13.64
C ASP A 495 -17.64 -2.41 -14.20
N PHE A 496 -18.02 -2.00 -15.40
CA PHE A 496 -17.42 -0.87 -16.11
C PHE A 496 -18.38 0.33 -16.22
N THR A 497 -19.46 0.34 -15.45
CA THR A 497 -20.48 1.41 -15.49
C THR A 497 -19.90 2.80 -15.23
N THR A 498 -18.76 2.90 -14.54
CA THR A 498 -18.03 4.15 -14.30
C THR A 498 -17.07 4.56 -15.42
N GLY A 499 -17.09 3.89 -16.57
CA GLY A 499 -16.30 4.24 -17.77
C GLY A 499 -15.11 3.33 -18.07
N GLY A 500 -15.04 2.14 -17.47
CA GLY A 500 -13.98 1.15 -17.72
C GLY A 500 -14.18 0.38 -19.03
N SER A 501 -13.26 -0.54 -19.32
CA SER A 501 -13.42 -1.47 -20.44
C SER A 501 -12.49 -2.68 -20.28
N MET A 502 -12.65 -3.68 -21.13
CA MET A 502 -11.67 -4.77 -21.23
C MET A 502 -10.35 -4.35 -21.91
N GLY A 503 -10.29 -3.16 -22.52
CA GLY A 503 -9.16 -2.76 -23.36
C GLY A 503 -9.11 -3.56 -24.66
N THR A 504 -7.95 -4.11 -25.01
CA THR A 504 -7.76 -5.00 -26.17
C THR A 504 -8.03 -6.48 -25.85
N THR A 505 -8.20 -6.81 -24.56
CA THR A 505 -8.55 -8.15 -24.11
C THR A 505 -10.01 -8.46 -24.48
N PRO A 506 -10.31 -9.54 -25.21
CA PRO A 506 -11.70 -9.95 -25.46
C PRO A 506 -12.37 -10.44 -24.17
N LEU A 507 -13.70 -10.40 -24.10
CA LEU A 507 -14.43 -11.01 -22.99
C LEU A 507 -14.42 -12.55 -23.13
N GLY A 508 -14.08 -13.25 -22.06
CA GLY A 508 -14.10 -14.71 -21.98
C GLY A 508 -15.53 -15.27 -21.99
N ALA A 509 -15.68 -16.54 -22.39
CA ALA A 509 -16.98 -17.16 -22.63
C ALA A 509 -17.89 -17.27 -21.39
N THR A 510 -17.29 -17.36 -20.20
CA THR A 510 -17.99 -17.48 -18.92
C THR A 510 -18.03 -16.17 -18.13
N GLU A 511 -17.39 -15.13 -18.64
CA GLU A 511 -17.32 -13.83 -17.99
C GLU A 511 -18.56 -13.00 -18.25
N LYS A 512 -18.87 -12.09 -17.32
CA LYS A 512 -20.05 -11.23 -17.40
C LYS A 512 -19.66 -9.78 -17.19
N ILE A 513 -20.37 -8.89 -17.88
CA ILE A 513 -20.35 -7.46 -17.56
C ILE A 513 -21.70 -7.12 -16.92
N GLY A 514 -21.70 -6.56 -15.71
CA GLY A 514 -22.92 -6.20 -15.01
C GLY A 514 -22.70 -5.75 -13.57
N ASP A 515 -23.73 -5.14 -12.99
CA ASP A 515 -23.76 -4.70 -11.60
C ASP A 515 -23.59 -5.90 -10.64
N PRO A 516 -22.56 -5.90 -9.76
CA PRO A 516 -22.36 -6.93 -8.74
C PRO A 516 -23.43 -6.97 -7.66
N LYS A 517 -24.23 -5.90 -7.51
CA LYS A 517 -25.26 -5.76 -6.48
C LYS A 517 -24.70 -5.95 -5.08
N PHE A 518 -23.69 -5.17 -4.73
CA PHE A 518 -23.16 -5.09 -3.38
C PHE A 518 -24.18 -4.48 -2.40
N VAL A 519 -24.14 -4.88 -1.13
CA VAL A 519 -25.03 -4.35 -0.08
C VAL A 519 -24.88 -2.85 0.12
N ASP A 520 -23.65 -2.37 0.43
CA ASP A 520 -23.39 -0.93 0.61
C ASP A 520 -21.87 -0.63 0.47
N PRO A 521 -21.36 -0.46 -0.76
CA PRO A 521 -19.96 -0.11 -1.01
C PRO A 521 -19.50 1.17 -0.29
N SER A 522 -20.41 2.11 -0.02
CA SER A 522 -20.08 3.37 0.65
C SER A 522 -19.71 3.18 2.13
N LYS A 523 -20.10 2.04 2.72
CA LYS A 523 -19.74 1.60 4.07
C LYS A 523 -18.81 0.39 4.05
N THR A 524 -18.13 0.17 2.92
CA THR A 524 -17.19 -0.93 2.78
C THR A 524 -17.84 -2.32 2.87
N ASP A 525 -19.16 -2.44 2.66
CA ASP A 525 -19.88 -3.72 2.65
C ASP A 525 -20.08 -4.24 1.23
N PHE A 526 -19.16 -5.11 0.83
CA PHE A 526 -19.08 -5.73 -0.49
C PHE A 526 -19.71 -7.12 -0.55
N ARG A 527 -20.53 -7.49 0.44
CA ARG A 527 -21.33 -8.71 0.37
C ARG A 527 -22.40 -8.59 -0.72
N LEU A 528 -22.79 -9.73 -1.28
CA LEU A 528 -23.71 -9.79 -2.42
C LEU A 528 -25.17 -9.75 -1.98
N MET A 529 -25.95 -8.85 -2.57
CA MET A 529 -27.41 -8.85 -2.46
C MET A 529 -28.04 -9.97 -3.31
N PRO A 530 -29.26 -10.44 -2.97
CA PRO A 530 -30.01 -11.37 -3.79
C PRO A 530 -30.10 -10.94 -5.26
N GLY A 531 -29.88 -11.90 -6.17
CA GLY A 531 -29.94 -11.67 -7.62
C GLY A 531 -28.68 -11.04 -8.22
N SER A 532 -27.58 -10.96 -7.46
CA SER A 532 -26.26 -10.67 -8.02
C SER A 532 -25.87 -11.74 -9.06
N PRO A 533 -25.25 -11.36 -10.19
CA PRO A 533 -24.74 -12.31 -11.19
C PRO A 533 -23.48 -13.07 -10.73
N ALA A 534 -22.88 -12.68 -9.61
CA ALA A 534 -21.75 -13.33 -8.96
C ALA A 534 -22.14 -14.55 -8.10
N ILE A 535 -23.41 -14.66 -7.72
CA ILE A 535 -23.88 -15.74 -6.86
C ILE A 535 -23.87 -17.08 -7.60
N ASN A 536 -23.33 -18.14 -6.98
CA ASN A 536 -23.22 -19.50 -7.50
C ASN A 536 -22.60 -19.56 -8.90
N ALA A 537 -21.56 -18.78 -9.15
CA ALA A 537 -21.00 -18.60 -10.49
C ALA A 537 -19.48 -18.79 -10.57
N ALA A 538 -18.80 -19.05 -9.45
CA ALA A 538 -17.38 -19.33 -9.45
C ALA A 538 -17.08 -20.76 -9.92
N GLY A 539 -15.84 -20.96 -10.36
CA GLY A 539 -15.29 -22.25 -10.71
C GLY A 539 -14.83 -23.04 -9.48
N ASN A 540 -13.52 -23.28 -9.40
CA ASN A 540 -12.93 -24.16 -8.38
C ASN A 540 -12.62 -23.39 -7.09
N ILE A 541 -12.90 -24.01 -5.96
CA ILE A 541 -12.48 -23.49 -4.65
C ILE A 541 -10.95 -23.54 -4.54
N LEU A 542 -10.35 -22.39 -4.26
CA LEU A 542 -8.93 -22.28 -3.93
C LEU A 542 -8.69 -22.35 -2.42
N TYR A 543 -9.47 -21.59 -1.64
CA TYR A 543 -9.43 -21.58 -0.19
C TYR A 543 -10.77 -22.05 0.40
N PRO A 544 -10.76 -22.78 1.53
CA PRO A 544 -11.99 -23.31 2.12
C PRO A 544 -12.85 -22.27 2.86
N TYR A 545 -12.39 -21.02 2.94
CA TYR A 545 -13.08 -19.92 3.61
C TYR A 545 -13.09 -18.68 2.72
N ASP A 546 -14.06 -17.80 2.93
CA ASP A 546 -14.10 -16.47 2.35
C ASP A 546 -13.37 -15.44 3.24
N LEU A 547 -13.37 -14.17 2.82
CA LEU A 547 -12.72 -13.06 3.54
C LEU A 547 -13.21 -12.88 4.99
N ASP A 548 -14.46 -13.21 5.29
CA ASP A 548 -15.02 -13.17 6.65
C ASP A 548 -14.62 -14.39 7.51
N GLY A 549 -13.90 -15.35 6.94
CA GLY A 549 -13.62 -16.65 7.55
C GLY A 549 -14.82 -17.60 7.51
N VAL A 550 -15.82 -17.34 6.66
CA VAL A 550 -16.99 -18.21 6.50
C VAL A 550 -16.61 -19.41 5.62
N PRO A 551 -16.93 -20.65 6.02
CA PRO A 551 -16.65 -21.82 5.20
C PRO A 551 -17.39 -21.78 3.85
N ILE A 552 -16.68 -22.08 2.77
CA ILE A 552 -17.26 -22.24 1.44
C ILE A 552 -17.70 -23.70 1.26
N ILE A 553 -19.02 -23.95 1.21
CA ILE A 553 -19.60 -25.30 1.26
C ILE A 553 -20.13 -25.70 -0.12
N GLN A 554 -19.40 -26.57 -0.84
CA GLN A 554 -19.77 -27.04 -2.19
C GLN A 554 -21.09 -27.81 -2.29
N ASN A 555 -21.64 -28.31 -1.17
CA ASN A 555 -22.87 -29.11 -1.20
C ASN A 555 -24.15 -28.28 -1.39
N VAL A 556 -24.04 -26.94 -1.48
CA VAL A 556 -25.19 -26.02 -1.61
C VAL A 556 -25.21 -25.30 -2.97
N GLY A 557 -24.22 -25.54 -3.83
CA GLY A 557 -24.07 -24.87 -5.13
C GLY A 557 -22.61 -24.71 -5.53
N LEU A 558 -22.37 -23.96 -6.61
CA LEU A 558 -21.02 -23.45 -6.90
C LEU A 558 -20.71 -22.30 -5.92
N PRO A 559 -19.44 -22.03 -5.59
CA PRO A 559 -19.10 -20.85 -4.80
C PRO A 559 -19.50 -19.55 -5.50
N ASP A 560 -19.52 -18.47 -4.73
CA ASP A 560 -19.72 -17.13 -5.27
C ASP A 560 -18.42 -16.57 -5.89
N ILE A 561 -18.56 -15.77 -6.94
CA ILE A 561 -17.46 -14.96 -7.51
C ILE A 561 -17.16 -13.84 -6.51
N GLY A 562 -15.88 -13.53 -6.31
CA GLY A 562 -15.41 -12.49 -5.40
C GLY A 562 -14.94 -13.05 -4.05
N ALA A 563 -14.76 -12.13 -3.10
CA ALA A 563 -14.08 -12.37 -1.83
C ALA A 563 -15.00 -12.85 -0.71
N TYR A 564 -16.31 -12.74 -0.89
CA TYR A 564 -17.33 -13.08 0.10
C TYR A 564 -18.26 -14.16 -0.43
N GLU A 565 -18.59 -15.11 0.43
CA GLU A 565 -19.62 -16.12 0.17
C GLU A 565 -20.95 -15.66 0.75
N ARG A 566 -22.00 -15.62 -0.07
CA ARG A 566 -23.33 -15.21 0.38
C ARG A 566 -24.02 -16.34 1.15
N LYS A 567 -24.59 -15.99 2.30
CA LYS A 567 -25.40 -16.90 3.13
C LYS A 567 -26.86 -17.05 2.67
#